data_AF-A0A672S0D1-F1
#
_entry.id   AF-A0A672S0D1-F1
#
_cell.length_a   1.000
_cell.length_b   1.000
_cell.length_c   1.000
_cell.angle_alpha   90.00
_cell.angle_beta   90.00
_cell.angle_gamma   90.00
#
_symmetry.space_group_name_H-M   'P 1'
#
loop_
_entity.id
_entity.type
_entity.pdbx_description
1 polymer ?
#
loop_
_entity_poly.entity_id
_entity_poly.type
_entity_poly.pdbx_seq_one_letter_code
_entity_poly.pdbx_strand_id
1 'polypeptide(L)'
;MTECYIRVAEDENEEPMEIPSEEDGTVLLSTVAAQFPGACGLRYRSPVSQCMRGVRLVEGVLHAPESDWSNLVYVVNYPKGKIRSGSIGFI
;
A
#
# COMPACT_ATOMS: atom_id res chain seq x y z
N MET A 1 -22.95 5.13 -5.51
CA MET A 1 -21.89 4.17 -5.16
C MET A 1 -20.72 4.53 -6.03
N THR A 2 -19.79 5.32 -5.51
CA THR A 2 -18.56 5.66 -6.23
C THR A 2 -17.61 4.52 -5.91
N GLU A 3 -17.53 3.54 -6.81
CA GLU A 3 -16.54 2.47 -6.66
C GLU A 3 -15.17 3.09 -6.90
N CYS A 4 -14.45 3.41 -5.83
CA CYS A 4 -13.10 3.92 -5.91
C CYS A 4 -12.15 2.72 -5.99
N TYR A 5 -11.46 2.59 -7.12
CA TYR A 5 -10.47 1.55 -7.36
C TYR A 5 -9.08 2.14 -7.34
N ILE A 6 -8.12 1.38 -6.81
CA ILE A 6 -6.72 1.80 -6.74
C ILE A 6 -5.87 0.83 -7.55
N ARG A 7 -4.86 1.36 -8.24
CA ARG A 7 -3.97 0.56 -9.09
C ARG A 7 -2.72 0.21 -8.33
N VAL A 8 -2.57 -1.06 -7.99
CA VAL A 8 -1.45 -1.56 -7.17
C VAL A 8 -0.61 -2.55 -7.98
N ALA A 9 0.69 -2.32 -8.05
CA ALA A 9 1.66 -3.19 -8.70
C ALA A 9 2.81 -3.53 -7.72
N GLU A 10 3.54 -4.60 -7.99
CA GLU A 10 4.80 -4.88 -7.29
C GLU A 10 5.97 -4.09 -7.88
N ASP A 11 5.91 -3.77 -9.17
CA ASP A 11 6.96 -3.10 -9.91
C ASP A 11 6.40 -2.04 -10.87
N GLU A 12 7.18 -1.00 -11.20
CA GLU A 12 6.80 0.02 -12.19
C GLU A 12 6.66 -0.55 -13.61
N ASN A 13 7.18 -1.76 -13.88
CA ASN A 13 7.16 -2.42 -15.19
C ASN A 13 6.06 -3.49 -15.34
N GLU A 14 5.26 -3.74 -14.31
CA GLU A 14 4.23 -4.79 -14.31
C GLU A 14 2.82 -4.21 -14.46
N GLU A 15 1.86 -5.05 -14.88
CA GLU A 15 0.46 -4.64 -15.01
C GLU A 15 -0.15 -4.36 -13.62
N PRO A 16 -0.63 -3.14 -13.35
CA PRO A 16 -1.22 -2.82 -12.06
C PRO A 16 -2.55 -3.55 -11.86
N MET A 17 -2.73 -4.14 -10.68
CA MET A 17 -3.97 -4.76 -10.23
C MET A 17 -4.92 -3.71 -9.65
N GLU A 18 -6.19 -3.76 -10.03
CA GLU A 18 -7.22 -2.87 -9.48
C GLU A 18 -7.77 -3.46 -8.18
N ILE A 19 -7.52 -2.76 -7.07
CA ILE A 19 -7.99 -3.13 -5.73
C ILE A 19 -9.13 -2.20 -5.35
N PRO A 20 -10.29 -2.73 -4.91
CA PRO A 20 -11.39 -1.90 -4.43
C PRO A 20 -11.00 -1.18 -3.14
N SER A 21 -11.31 0.12 -3.07
CA SER A 21 -11.25 0.92 -1.86
C SER A 21 -12.60 0.99 -1.17
N GLU A 22 -12.57 1.40 0.10
CA GLU A 22 -13.77 1.72 0.87
C GLU A 22 -14.42 3.01 0.36
N GLU A 23 -15.66 3.23 0.77
CA GLU A 23 -16.46 4.44 0.45
C GLU A 23 -15.87 5.74 1.02
N ASP A 24 -15.05 5.63 2.07
CA ASP A 24 -14.35 6.76 2.71
C ASP A 24 -13.09 7.19 1.93
N GLY A 25 -12.77 6.53 0.81
CA GLY A 25 -11.54 6.77 0.05
C GLY A 25 -10.29 6.17 0.72
N THR A 26 -10.48 5.24 1.65
CA THR A 26 -9.41 4.48 2.29
C THR A 26 -9.33 3.07 1.73
N VAL A 27 -8.17 2.43 1.83
CA VAL A 27 -7.97 1.05 1.34
C VAL A 27 -7.51 0.16 2.47
N LEU A 28 -8.16 -0.97 2.64
CA LEU A 28 -7.72 -1.95 3.63
C LEU A 28 -6.44 -2.64 3.17
N LEU A 29 -5.43 -2.64 4.03
CA LEU A 29 -4.21 -3.43 3.85
C LEU A 29 -4.55 -4.91 3.70
N SER A 30 -5.62 -5.39 4.35
CA SER A 30 -6.13 -6.76 4.18
C SER A 30 -6.50 -7.07 2.72
N THR A 31 -7.11 -6.13 2.01
CA THR A 31 -7.49 -6.29 0.60
C THR A 31 -6.24 -6.30 -0.29
N VAL A 32 -5.28 -5.41 -0.01
CA VAL A 32 -3.99 -5.40 -0.71
C VAL A 32 -3.24 -6.71 -0.42
N ALA A 33 -3.19 -7.15 0.83
CA ALA A 33 -2.52 -8.37 1.27
C ALA A 33 -3.17 -9.64 0.75
N ALA A 34 -4.46 -9.59 0.38
CA ALA A 34 -5.15 -10.71 -0.27
C ALA A 34 -4.60 -11.00 -1.67
N GLN A 35 -4.17 -9.96 -2.40
CA GLN A 35 -3.51 -10.11 -3.71
C GLN A 35 -1.98 -10.19 -3.56
N PHE A 36 -1.42 -9.39 -2.65
CA PHE A 36 0.02 -9.23 -2.40
C PHE A 36 0.38 -9.71 -1.00
N PRO A 37 0.51 -11.03 -0.77
CA PRO A 37 0.76 -11.58 0.56
C PRO A 37 2.08 -11.03 1.12
N GLY A 38 1.99 -10.36 2.27
CA GLY A 38 3.15 -9.74 2.93
C GLY A 38 3.33 -8.25 2.63
N ALA A 39 2.49 -7.63 1.80
CA ALA A 39 2.46 -6.18 1.66
C ALA A 39 2.17 -5.52 3.02
N CYS A 40 2.99 -4.54 3.40
CA CYS A 40 2.86 -3.81 4.68
C CYS A 40 2.67 -2.31 4.47
N GLY A 41 2.65 -1.85 3.21
CA GLY A 41 2.36 -0.46 2.89
C GLY A 41 2.31 -0.24 1.39
N LEU A 42 1.92 0.96 1.01
CA LEU A 42 1.91 1.41 -0.37
C LEU A 42 2.76 2.68 -0.50
N ARG A 43 3.38 2.83 -1.66
CA ARG A 43 4.05 4.07 -2.09
C ARG A 43 3.70 4.34 -3.53
N TYR A 44 3.67 5.59 -3.95
CA TYR A 44 3.41 5.95 -5.34
C TYR A 44 4.42 7.00 -5.79
N ARG A 45 4.62 7.07 -7.10
CA ARG A 45 5.48 8.09 -7.70
C ARG A 45 4.62 9.21 -8.25
N SER A 46 4.87 10.44 -7.80
CA SER A 46 4.18 11.60 -8.36
C SER A 46 4.70 11.89 -9.78
N PRO A 47 3.85 12.00 -10.80
CA PRO A 47 4.28 12.35 -12.15
C PRO A 47 4.80 13.80 -12.25
N VAL A 48 4.38 14.67 -11.32
CA VAL A 48 4.75 16.09 -11.31
C VAL A 48 6.09 16.31 -10.62
N SER A 49 6.29 15.74 -9.44
CA SER A 49 7.54 15.94 -8.67
C SER A 49 8.58 14.85 -8.89
N GLN A 50 8.21 13.74 -9.55
CA GLN A 50 9.00 12.50 -9.63
C GLN A 50 9.48 11.92 -8.29
N CYS A 51 9.00 12.45 -7.17
CA CYS A 51 9.31 11.96 -5.84
C CYS A 51 8.44 10.75 -5.48
N MET A 52 9.03 9.82 -4.73
CA MET A 52 8.31 8.73 -4.08
C MET A 52 7.56 9.28 -2.88
N ARG A 53 6.23 9.12 -2.86
CA ARG A 53 5.37 9.45 -1.74
C ARG A 53 4.82 8.18 -1.10
N GLY A 54 4.92 8.10 0.22
CA GLY A 54 4.32 7.03 1.00
C GLY A 54 2.84 7.29 1.20
N VAL A 55 2.04 6.22 1.19
CA VAL A 55 0.64 6.28 1.62
C VAL A 55 0.59 6.16 3.14
N ARG A 56 -0.31 6.92 3.76
CA ARG A 56 -0.46 6.88 5.22
C ARG A 56 -1.15 5.57 5.62
N LEU A 57 -0.50 4.75 6.44
CA LEU A 57 -1.07 3.54 7.00
C LEU A 57 -1.40 3.77 8.49
N VAL A 58 -2.64 3.53 8.88
CA VAL A 58 -3.12 3.61 10.28
C VAL A 58 -3.93 2.35 10.57
N GLU A 59 -3.50 1.53 11.54
CA GLU A 59 -4.22 0.32 11.98
C GLU A 59 -4.60 -0.68 10.85
N GLY A 60 -3.79 -0.74 9.78
CA GLY A 60 -4.09 -1.59 8.62
C GLY A 60 -5.02 -0.94 7.59
N VAL A 61 -5.34 0.34 7.75
CA VAL A 61 -6.10 1.16 6.80
C VAL A 61 -5.14 2.15 6.14
N LEU A 62 -5.12 2.15 4.81
CA LEU A 62 -4.35 3.09 4.00
C LEU A 62 -5.22 4.29 3.65
N HIS A 63 -4.75 5.49 3.96
CA HIS A 63 -5.43 6.75 3.68
C HIS A 63 -4.82 7.48 2.49
N ALA A 64 -5.66 7.88 1.54
CA ALA A 64 -5.26 8.70 0.41
C ALA A 64 -4.81 10.12 0.86
N PRO A 65 -3.75 10.69 0.27
CA PRO A 65 -3.23 12.00 0.66
C PRO A 65 -4.03 13.21 0.12
N GLU A 66 -4.78 13.06 -0.98
CA GLU A 66 -5.53 14.17 -1.63
C GLU A 66 -7.00 13.79 -1.89
N SER A 67 -7.63 13.12 -0.92
CA SER A 67 -9.02 12.64 -0.95
C SER A 67 -9.34 11.57 -2.01
N ASP A 68 -8.42 11.30 -2.94
CA ASP A 68 -8.58 10.30 -3.99
C ASP A 68 -7.25 9.61 -4.29
N TRP A 69 -7.34 8.37 -4.74
CA TRP A 69 -6.18 7.57 -5.10
C TRP A 69 -5.57 7.98 -6.45
N SER A 70 -6.23 8.87 -7.20
CA SER A 70 -5.84 9.24 -8.57
C SER A 70 -5.64 8.02 -9.50
N ASN A 71 -5.52 8.25 -10.80
CA ASN A 71 -5.15 7.19 -11.75
C ASN A 71 -3.62 6.91 -11.71
N LEU A 72 -3.04 6.85 -10.51
CA LEU A 72 -1.62 6.62 -10.29
C LEU A 72 -1.36 5.15 -9.97
N VAL A 73 -0.16 4.68 -10.30
CA VAL A 73 0.29 3.33 -9.96
C VAL A 73 0.95 3.37 -8.58
N TYR A 74 0.39 2.59 -7.66
CA TYR A 74 0.90 2.36 -6.32
C TYR A 74 1.76 1.11 -6.32
N VAL A 75 2.94 1.20 -5.74
CA VAL A 75 3.86 0.10 -5.56
C VAL A 75 3.72 -0.45 -4.14
N VAL A 76 3.53 -1.76 -4.00
CA VAL A 76 3.54 -2.41 -2.68
C VAL A 76 4.92 -2.35 -2.05
N ASN A 77 4.93 -2.06 -0.76
CA ASN A 77 6.12 -2.15 0.07
C ASN A 77 6.04 -3.40 0.93
N TYR A 78 7.01 -4.29 0.72
CA TYR A 78 7.22 -5.44 1.56
C TYR A 78 8.10 -5.08 2.76
N PRO A 79 7.78 -5.58 3.96
CA PRO A 79 8.65 -5.45 5.11
C PRO A 79 9.92 -6.28 4.83
N LYS A 80 11.03 -5.60 4.55
CA LYS A 80 12.36 -6.24 4.61
C LYS A 80 12.57 -6.71 6.04
N GLY A 81 12.45 -8.01 6.25
CA GLY A 81 12.30 -8.65 7.56
C GLY A 81 13.17 -8.04 8.65
N LYS A 82 12.54 -7.60 9.74
CA LYS A 82 13.27 -7.46 11.00
C LYS A 82 13.70 -8.86 11.39
N ILE A 83 15.00 -9.13 11.32
CA ILE A 83 15.67 -10.14 12.13
C ILE A 83 15.06 -10.09 13.54
N ARG A 84 14.19 -11.05 13.84
CA ARG A 84 13.68 -11.24 15.18
C ARG A 84 14.87 -11.77 15.96
N SER A 85 15.58 -10.88 16.65
CA SER A 85 16.51 -11.27 17.70
C SER A 85 15.68 -12.00 18.75
N GLY A 86 15.53 -13.30 18.52
CA GLY A 86 14.95 -14.24 19.47
C GLY A 86 16.08 -14.63 20.41
N SER A 87 16.03 -14.10 21.63
CA SER A 87 16.34 -14.83 22.86
C SER A 87 16.28 -13.86 24.03
N ILE A 88 15.08 -13.72 24.57
CA ILE A 88 14.90 -13.44 26.00
C ILE A 88 15.33 -14.75 26.68
N GLY A 89 16.59 -14.84 27.07
CA GLY A 89 17.11 -15.94 27.88
C GLY A 89 17.19 -15.49 29.33
N PHE A 90 16.18 -15.85 30.12
CA PHE A 90 16.25 -15.85 31.58
C PHE A 90 17.41 -16.75 32.04
N ILE A 91 18.38 -16.22 32.80
CA ILE A 91 19.05 -16.88 33.94
C ILE A 91 19.42 -15.83 34.99
#